data_AF-A0A518K643-F1
#
_entry.id   AF-A0A518K643-F1
#
_cell.length_a   1.000
_cell.length_b   1.000
_cell.length_c   1.000
_cell.angle_alpha   90.00
_cell.angle_beta   90.00
_cell.angle_gamma   90.00
#
_symmetry.space_group_name_H-M   'P 1'
#
loop_
_entity.id
_entity.type
_entity.pdbx_description
1 polymer ?
#
loop_
_entity_poly.entity_id
_entity_poly.type
_entity_poly.pdbx_seq_one_letter_code
_entity_poly.pdbx_strand_id
1 'polypeptide(L)'
;MPALPYWLFPGDDRPTDQIDDEIAEELQLHLDLLAEDQERRGLSPEQAKQKAAERFGDFNQLLRRCRREKQGDVPMLKRVQAMLIGLLLLGVVAIGWNQIAMSASVTANQKDIADALASVQRQLEQIVPRAANAGSWVDDSNSVYVAGQDGKPLLAEKSFGLQLAKTSDGLHRQLVAIDPDNPNAAVVVWTPPENPDPQKIKSEARADAKAKRYDIALAKHVWYHENVESIQPSQSAVRLSFALSEWYDLGLEYPPALEVLRSIRDNLEKQVLRGEDIGRRFHDFAAINRVLDESSKTTKAFAALDSQSPKAAKSAFHFAKLDLLANEAYELYAKHVDNMRGYELISQTVDAIQRRSYESPQEGEDPLSQDLLEHFHSEAANIVAVLTMTDRKEEAAKVAELFMLKLDDEQFHKEIDAALEGTLPAK
;
A
#
# COMPACT_ATOMS: atom_id res chain seq x y z
N MET A 1 11.15 -20.33 12.68
CA MET A 1 12.13 -19.64 11.81
C MET A 1 12.55 -18.39 12.55
N PRO A 2 13.83 -17.97 12.55
CA PRO A 2 14.21 -16.69 13.17
C PRO A 2 13.50 -15.54 12.44
N ALA A 3 13.05 -14.54 13.21
CA ALA A 3 12.52 -13.31 12.63
C ALA A 3 13.60 -12.61 11.78
N LEU A 4 13.22 -12.10 10.62
CA LEU A 4 14.10 -11.26 9.81
C LEU A 4 14.34 -9.95 10.57
N PRO A 5 15.60 -9.51 10.79
CA PRO A 5 15.84 -8.31 11.60
C PRO A 5 15.22 -7.07 10.95
N TYR A 6 14.83 -6.09 11.78
CA TYR A 6 14.08 -4.89 11.36
C TYR A 6 14.72 -4.10 10.21
N TRP A 7 16.03 -4.20 10.01
CA TRP A 7 16.76 -3.64 8.86
C TRP A 7 16.35 -4.21 7.48
N LEU A 8 15.49 -5.24 7.43
CA LEU A 8 14.97 -5.83 6.18
C LEU A 8 13.74 -5.12 5.62
N PHE A 9 13.18 -4.15 6.34
CA PHE A 9 12.32 -3.14 5.73
C PHE A 9 13.21 -1.98 5.30
N PRO A 10 13.53 -1.83 4.00
CA PRO A 10 14.21 -0.63 3.54
C PRO A 10 13.31 0.57 3.85
N GLY A 11 13.86 1.56 4.56
CA GLY A 11 13.16 2.83 4.76
C GLY A 11 12.89 3.52 3.42
N ASP A 12 12.06 4.55 3.45
CA ASP A 12 11.63 5.27 2.26
C ASP A 12 12.84 5.90 1.55
N ASP A 13 13.17 5.41 0.35
CA ASP A 13 14.39 5.79 -0.36
C ASP A 13 14.23 6.97 -1.31
N ARG A 14 12.99 7.50 -1.41
CA ARG A 14 12.58 8.68 -2.17
C ARG A 14 13.34 9.94 -1.75
N PRO A 15 13.37 10.98 -2.61
CA PRO A 15 13.93 12.28 -2.28
C PRO A 15 13.35 12.88 -0.98
N THR A 16 14.20 13.55 -0.19
CA THR A 16 13.80 14.08 1.13
C THR A 16 12.72 15.14 1.04
N ASP A 17 12.75 15.98 0.00
CA ASP A 17 11.71 16.94 -0.35
C ASP A 17 10.37 16.25 -0.63
N GLN A 18 10.35 15.17 -1.42
CA GLN A 18 9.11 14.40 -1.66
C GLN A 18 8.54 13.77 -0.37
N ILE A 19 9.41 13.31 0.53
CA ILE A 19 9.01 12.78 1.84
C ILE A 19 8.52 13.91 2.77
N ASP A 20 9.12 15.10 2.68
CA ASP A 20 8.73 16.27 3.46
C ASP A 20 7.38 16.84 3.04
N ASP A 21 7.13 16.94 1.73
CA ASP A 21 5.86 17.40 1.17
C ASP A 21 4.73 16.45 1.57
N GLU A 22 4.96 15.14 1.45
CA GLU A 22 4.01 14.10 1.86
C GLU A 22 3.66 14.17 3.36
N ILE A 23 4.67 14.34 4.22
CA ILE A 23 4.45 14.52 5.65
C ILE A 23 3.71 15.83 5.90
N ALA A 24 4.10 16.93 5.24
CA ALA A 24 3.42 18.21 5.40
C ALA A 24 1.93 18.14 5.01
N GLU A 25 1.60 17.41 3.94
CA GLU A 25 0.21 17.16 3.51
C GLU A 25 -0.58 16.33 4.53
N GLU A 26 -0.01 15.25 5.06
CA GLU A 26 -0.66 14.42 6.08
C GLU A 26 -0.89 15.22 7.38
N LEU A 27 0.11 16.00 7.80
CA LEU A 27 -0.01 16.88 8.96
C LEU A 27 -1.04 18.01 8.74
N GLN A 28 -1.11 18.59 7.53
CA GLN A 28 -2.14 19.58 7.18
C GLN A 28 -3.55 18.97 7.17
N LEU A 29 -3.70 17.72 6.69
CA LEU A 29 -4.99 17.01 6.74
C LEU A 29 -5.46 16.82 8.19
N HIS A 30 -4.57 16.46 9.12
CA HIS A 30 -4.92 16.35 10.53
C HIS A 30 -5.24 17.71 11.18
N LEU A 31 -4.54 18.79 10.80
CA LEU A 31 -4.88 20.16 11.20
C LEU A 31 -6.28 20.58 10.74
N ASP A 32 -6.62 20.31 9.47
CA ASP A 32 -7.92 20.64 8.89
C ASP A 32 -9.05 19.84 9.55
N LEU A 33 -8.84 18.55 9.84
CA LEU A 33 -9.79 17.71 10.57
C LEU A 33 -10.02 18.20 12.01
N LEU A 34 -8.96 18.62 12.71
CA LEU A 34 -9.05 19.23 14.04
C LEU A 34 -9.79 20.57 14.00
N ALA A 35 -9.58 21.38 12.96
CA ALA A 35 -10.33 22.62 12.77
C ALA A 35 -11.82 22.33 12.55
N GLU A 36 -12.17 21.34 11.70
CA GLU A 36 -13.58 20.98 11.48
C GLU A 36 -14.27 20.47 12.76
N ASP A 37 -13.60 19.67 13.60
CA ASP A 37 -14.13 19.28 14.91
C ASP A 37 -14.34 20.49 15.85
N GLN A 38 -13.44 21.48 15.83
CA GLN A 38 -13.63 22.72 16.59
C GLN A 38 -14.79 23.58 16.05
N GLU A 39 -14.99 23.66 14.72
CA GLU A 39 -16.15 24.34 14.11
C GLU A 39 -17.47 23.66 14.51
N ARG A 40 -17.53 22.32 14.49
CA ARG A 40 -18.69 21.54 14.95
C ARG A 40 -19.03 21.78 16.43
N ARG A 41 -18.05 22.18 17.26
CA ARG A 41 -18.22 22.60 18.66
C ARG A 41 -18.65 24.07 18.82
N GLY A 42 -18.94 24.78 17.72
CA GLY A 42 -19.47 26.15 17.71
C GLY A 42 -18.41 27.26 17.69
N LEU A 43 -17.14 26.94 17.41
CA LEU A 43 -16.11 27.96 17.14
C LEU A 43 -16.27 28.50 15.72
N SER A 44 -15.92 29.77 15.51
CA SER A 44 -15.82 30.29 14.13
C SER A 44 -14.60 29.68 13.40
N PRO A 45 -14.62 29.57 12.06
CA PRO A 45 -13.54 28.92 11.30
C PRO A 45 -12.12 29.40 11.61
N GLU A 46 -11.94 30.70 11.83
CA GLU A 46 -10.62 31.25 12.16
C GLU A 46 -10.18 30.91 13.59
N GLN A 47 -11.11 30.90 14.57
CA GLN A 47 -10.83 30.42 15.92
C GLN A 47 -10.57 28.90 15.96
N ALA A 48 -11.27 28.16 15.12
CA ALA A 48 -11.14 26.71 14.99
C ALA A 48 -9.77 26.32 14.43
N LYS A 49 -9.32 26.97 13.34
CA LYS A 49 -7.96 26.81 12.80
C LYS A 49 -6.88 27.21 13.79
N GLN A 50 -7.02 28.35 14.46
CA GLN A 50 -6.05 28.79 15.47
C GLN A 50 -5.92 27.75 16.58
N LYS A 51 -7.05 27.27 17.11
CA LYS A 51 -7.08 26.30 18.21
C LYS A 51 -6.62 24.89 17.77
N ALA A 52 -6.85 24.52 16.50
CA ALA A 52 -6.27 23.33 15.91
C ALA A 52 -4.73 23.43 15.85
N ALA A 53 -4.19 24.54 15.36
CA ALA A 53 -2.75 24.79 15.32
C ALA A 53 -2.11 24.82 16.73
N GLU A 54 -2.76 25.48 17.70
CA GLU A 54 -2.33 25.47 19.11
C GLU A 54 -2.29 24.05 19.70
N ARG A 55 -3.26 23.19 19.36
CA ARG A 55 -3.30 21.79 19.81
C ARG A 55 -2.28 20.91 19.08
N PHE A 56 -1.89 21.25 17.86
CA PHE A 56 -0.97 20.47 17.02
C PHE A 56 0.52 20.71 17.35
N GLY A 57 0.85 21.88 17.89
CA GLY A 57 2.21 22.22 18.33
C GLY A 57 3.15 22.68 17.20
N ASP A 58 4.48 22.52 17.40
CA ASP A 58 5.47 22.92 16.38
C ASP A 58 5.49 21.94 15.19
N PHE A 59 4.74 22.31 14.15
CA PHE A 59 4.69 21.65 12.85
C PHE A 59 6.09 21.27 12.29
N ASN A 60 7.09 22.16 12.44
CA ASN A 60 8.44 21.89 11.94
C ASN A 60 9.16 20.83 12.78
N GLN A 61 8.92 20.77 14.09
CA GLN A 61 9.46 19.72 14.95
C GLN A 61 8.84 18.36 14.60
N LEU A 62 7.53 18.33 14.37
CA LEU A 62 6.79 17.13 14.01
C LEU A 62 7.23 16.58 12.64
N LEU A 63 7.31 17.44 11.62
CA LEU A 63 7.78 17.06 10.28
C LEU A 63 9.20 16.46 10.31
N ARG A 64 10.12 17.02 11.12
CA ARG A 64 11.47 16.48 11.35
C ARG A 64 11.50 15.16 12.14
N ARG A 65 10.43 14.75 12.82
CA ARG A 65 10.30 13.43 13.44
C ARG A 65 9.76 12.42 12.45
N CYS A 66 8.61 12.68 11.83
CA CYS A 66 8.02 11.82 10.81
C CYS A 66 9.02 11.50 9.69
N ARG A 67 9.85 12.47 9.26
CA ARG A 67 10.93 12.26 8.27
C ARG A 67 11.94 11.21 8.73
N ARG A 68 12.37 11.26 10.00
CA ARG A 68 13.33 10.30 10.56
C ARG A 68 12.74 8.90 10.68
N GLU A 69 11.46 8.80 11.05
CA GLU A 69 10.75 7.52 11.11
C GLU A 69 10.55 6.92 9.70
N LYS A 70 10.10 7.73 8.72
CA LYS A 70 9.93 7.34 7.31
C LYS A 70 11.22 6.90 6.63
N GLN A 71 12.30 7.69 6.78
CA GLN A 71 13.59 7.41 6.11
C GLN A 71 14.40 6.31 6.82
N GLY A 72 14.16 6.07 8.12
CA GLY A 72 14.90 5.11 8.93
C GLY A 72 16.42 5.29 8.80
N ASP A 73 17.15 4.17 8.78
CA ASP A 73 18.61 4.15 8.61
C ASP A 73 19.09 4.30 7.15
N VAL A 74 18.21 4.53 6.17
CA VAL A 74 18.59 4.65 4.75
C VAL A 74 19.67 5.72 4.49
N PRO A 75 19.68 6.90 5.15
CA PRO A 75 20.77 7.86 5.02
C PRO A 75 22.13 7.33 5.51
N MET A 76 22.13 6.43 6.50
CA MET A 76 23.34 5.75 6.98
C MET A 76 23.75 4.62 6.02
N LEU A 77 22.78 3.82 5.56
CA LEU A 77 23.03 2.71 4.63
C LEU A 77 23.58 3.19 3.28
N LYS A 78 23.01 4.27 2.70
CA LYS A 78 23.51 4.91 1.47
C LYS A 78 24.95 5.42 1.64
N ARG A 79 25.33 5.93 2.82
CA ARG A 79 26.73 6.33 3.12
C ARG A 79 27.67 5.12 3.20
N VAL A 80 27.28 4.04 3.88
CA VAL A 80 28.07 2.80 3.96
C VAL A 80 28.24 2.18 2.57
N GLN A 81 27.17 2.11 1.77
CA GLN A 81 27.21 1.60 0.40
C GLN A 81 28.15 2.42 -0.49
N ALA A 82 28.12 3.76 -0.38
CA ALA A 82 29.04 4.63 -1.12
C ALA A 82 30.52 4.37 -0.74
N MET A 83 30.83 4.15 0.54
CA MET A 83 32.17 3.77 0.99
C MET A 83 32.60 2.39 0.44
N LEU A 84 31.70 1.40 0.46
CA LEU A 84 31.97 0.06 -0.07
C LEU A 84 32.18 0.07 -1.59
N ILE A 85 31.39 0.85 -2.34
CA ILE A 85 31.60 1.05 -3.79
C ILE A 85 32.95 1.71 -4.05
N GLY A 86 33.32 2.74 -3.27
CA GLY A 86 34.65 3.38 -3.37
C GLY A 86 35.79 2.39 -3.13
N LEU A 87 35.70 1.55 -2.10
CA LEU A 87 36.67 0.49 -1.82
C LEU A 87 36.73 -0.56 -2.94
N LEU A 88 35.59 -0.96 -3.49
CA LEU A 88 35.51 -1.92 -4.59
C LEU A 88 36.17 -1.37 -5.87
N LEU A 89 35.92 -0.10 -6.21
CA LEU A 89 36.56 0.57 -7.35
C LEU A 89 38.08 0.64 -7.19
N LEU A 90 38.59 0.96 -5.99
CA LEU A 90 40.03 0.92 -5.69
C LEU A 90 40.60 -0.51 -5.84
N GLY A 91 39.87 -1.53 -5.41
CA GLY A 91 40.23 -2.94 -5.60
C GLY A 91 40.31 -3.33 -7.09
N VAL A 92 39.34 -2.92 -7.90
CA VAL A 92 39.34 -3.16 -9.37
C VAL A 92 40.52 -2.47 -10.03
N VAL A 93 40.86 -1.24 -9.65
CA VAL A 93 42.05 -0.53 -10.16
C VAL A 93 43.34 -1.28 -9.80
N ALA A 94 43.48 -1.77 -8.57
CA ALA A 94 44.64 -2.55 -8.15
C ALA A 94 44.77 -3.90 -8.91
N ILE A 95 43.65 -4.61 -9.09
CA ILE A 95 43.61 -5.85 -9.87
C ILE A 95 43.95 -5.59 -11.34
N GLY A 96 43.41 -4.52 -11.93
CA GLY A 96 43.71 -4.11 -13.31
C GLY A 96 45.19 -3.79 -13.50
N TRP A 97 45.82 -3.10 -12.54
CA TRP A 97 47.26 -2.83 -12.56
C TRP A 97 48.09 -4.12 -12.54
N ASN A 98 47.70 -5.09 -11.70
CA ASN A 98 48.35 -6.38 -11.60
C ASN A 98 48.13 -7.24 -12.87
N GLN A 99 46.94 -7.19 -13.47
CA GLN A 99 46.65 -7.83 -14.76
C GLN A 99 47.46 -7.20 -15.90
N ILE A 100 47.66 -5.89 -15.93
CA ILE A 100 48.51 -5.24 -16.94
C ILE A 100 49.96 -5.74 -16.79
N ALA A 101 50.49 -5.76 -15.56
CA ALA A 101 51.83 -6.30 -15.26
C ALA A 101 51.96 -7.78 -15.67
N MET A 102 50.95 -8.61 -15.40
CA MET A 102 50.92 -10.01 -15.80
C MET A 102 50.76 -10.17 -17.32
N SER A 103 49.94 -9.34 -17.97
CA SER A 103 49.71 -9.39 -19.41
C SER A 103 51.00 -9.09 -20.20
N ALA A 104 51.87 -8.20 -19.70
CA ALA A 104 53.20 -7.98 -20.29
C ALA A 104 54.04 -9.27 -20.31
N SER A 105 53.96 -10.11 -19.27
CA SER A 105 54.62 -11.43 -19.26
C SER A 105 53.94 -12.45 -20.20
N VAL A 106 52.61 -12.39 -20.34
CA VAL A 106 51.85 -13.26 -21.27
C VAL A 106 52.11 -12.89 -22.73
N THR A 107 52.25 -11.60 -23.07
CA THR A 107 52.57 -11.17 -24.44
C THR A 107 53.96 -11.62 -24.91
N ALA A 108 54.91 -11.79 -24.00
CA ALA A 108 56.20 -12.42 -24.32
C ALA A 108 55.98 -13.88 -24.75
N ASN A 109 55.30 -14.68 -23.92
CA ASN A 109 55.01 -16.09 -24.21
C ASN A 109 54.10 -16.28 -25.45
N GLN A 110 53.15 -15.37 -25.69
CA GLN A 110 52.30 -15.41 -26.88
C GLN A 110 53.08 -15.20 -28.17
N LYS A 111 54.17 -14.41 -28.15
CA LYS A 111 55.03 -14.25 -29.32
C LYS A 111 55.72 -15.57 -29.68
N ASP A 112 56.30 -16.25 -28.68
CA ASP A 112 56.96 -17.55 -28.89
C ASP A 112 55.98 -18.61 -29.40
N ILE A 113 54.74 -18.62 -28.89
CA ILE A 113 53.66 -19.50 -29.36
C ILE A 113 53.19 -19.14 -30.77
N ALA A 114 53.11 -17.85 -31.11
CA ALA A 114 52.73 -17.39 -32.44
C ALA A 114 53.80 -17.72 -33.49
N ASP A 115 55.08 -17.57 -33.16
CA ASP A 115 56.20 -17.97 -34.03
C ASP A 115 56.21 -19.50 -34.25
N ALA A 116 55.90 -20.29 -33.22
CA ALA A 116 55.72 -21.74 -33.33
C ALA A 116 54.50 -22.14 -34.18
N LEU A 117 53.35 -21.48 -34.00
CA LEU A 117 52.14 -21.72 -34.81
C LEU A 117 52.34 -21.29 -36.27
N ALA A 118 53.01 -20.17 -36.53
CA ALA A 118 53.34 -19.72 -37.89
C ALA A 118 54.37 -20.64 -38.59
N SER A 119 55.16 -21.41 -37.84
CA SER A 119 55.97 -22.51 -38.37
C SER A 119 55.08 -23.68 -38.82
N VAL A 120 54.17 -24.14 -37.94
CA VAL A 120 53.26 -25.27 -38.22
C VAL A 120 52.26 -24.93 -39.33
N GLN A 121 51.69 -23.73 -39.36
CA GLN A 121 50.73 -23.32 -40.40
C GLN A 121 51.38 -23.26 -41.79
N ARG A 122 52.64 -22.82 -41.90
CA ARG A 122 53.40 -22.90 -43.16
C ARG A 122 53.67 -24.33 -43.63
N GLN A 123 53.70 -25.31 -42.72
CA GLN A 123 53.76 -26.73 -43.11
C GLN A 123 52.38 -27.24 -43.57
N LEU A 124 51.29 -26.82 -42.92
CA LEU A 124 49.93 -27.26 -43.26
C LEU A 124 49.39 -26.64 -44.56
N GLU A 125 49.73 -25.38 -44.86
CA GLU A 125 49.36 -24.70 -46.12
C GLU A 125 50.02 -25.31 -47.37
N GLN A 126 51.08 -26.12 -47.20
CA GLN A 126 51.64 -26.91 -48.31
C GLN A 126 50.79 -28.14 -48.69
N ILE A 127 49.82 -28.54 -47.86
CA ILE A 127 49.24 -29.89 -47.91
C ILE A 127 47.82 -29.94 -48.51
N VAL A 128 46.99 -28.88 -48.40
CA VAL A 128 45.57 -28.94 -48.83
C VAL A 128 45.02 -27.63 -49.43
N PRO A 129 44.45 -27.65 -50.65
CA PRO A 129 43.64 -26.54 -51.19
C PRO A 129 42.12 -26.82 -51.23
N ARG A 130 41.35 -25.84 -50.74
CA ARG A 130 39.96 -25.45 -51.09
C ARG A 130 38.79 -26.48 -51.05
N ALA A 131 37.77 -26.12 -50.27
CA ALA A 131 36.40 -25.94 -50.77
C ALA A 131 35.63 -24.94 -49.87
N ALA A 132 34.66 -24.20 -50.41
CA ALA A 132 33.91 -23.16 -49.70
C ALA A 132 32.44 -23.06 -50.19
N ASN A 133 31.59 -22.41 -49.37
CA ASN A 133 30.44 -21.54 -49.71
C ASN A 133 29.02 -21.90 -49.18
N ALA A 134 28.35 -20.81 -48.75
CA ALA A 134 26.90 -20.51 -48.73
C ALA A 134 25.95 -21.31 -47.79
N GLY A 135 24.87 -20.72 -47.24
CA GLY A 135 24.49 -19.29 -47.13
C GLY A 135 22.98 -19.00 -46.94
N SER A 136 22.64 -18.05 -46.06
CA SER A 136 21.48 -17.08 -46.05
C SER A 136 20.00 -17.52 -46.23
N TRP A 137 19.05 -16.95 -45.44
CA TRP A 137 17.97 -15.98 -45.86
C TRP A 137 16.93 -15.66 -44.72
N VAL A 138 15.92 -14.80 -44.99
CA VAL A 138 15.21 -13.84 -44.07
C VAL A 138 13.66 -13.80 -44.29
N ASP A 139 12.82 -13.33 -43.33
CA ASP A 139 11.54 -12.58 -43.57
C ASP A 139 10.93 -11.84 -42.32
N ASP A 140 9.85 -11.01 -42.48
CA ASP A 140 9.45 -9.83 -41.66
C ASP A 140 7.90 -9.54 -41.47
N SER A 141 7.50 -8.34 -40.92
CA SER A 141 6.16 -7.62 -40.92
C SER A 141 5.13 -7.79 -39.73
N ASN A 142 4.05 -7.00 -39.42
CA ASN A 142 3.57 -5.58 -39.62
C ASN A 142 2.12 -5.30 -39.00
N SER A 143 1.76 -4.11 -38.42
CA SER A 143 0.33 -3.69 -38.06
C SER A 143 0.07 -2.19 -37.66
N VAL A 144 -1.16 -1.62 -37.86
CA VAL A 144 -1.58 -0.17 -37.68
C VAL A 144 -3.11 0.04 -37.36
N TYR A 145 -3.57 1.16 -36.72
CA TYR A 145 -5.00 1.66 -36.64
C TYR A 145 -5.18 3.22 -36.52
N VAL A 146 -6.42 3.78 -36.66
CA VAL A 146 -6.78 5.24 -36.88
C VAL A 146 -8.05 5.71 -36.09
N ALA A 147 -8.30 7.04 -35.95
CA ALA A 147 -9.34 7.71 -35.12
C ALA A 147 -10.43 8.55 -35.88
N GLY A 148 -11.36 9.23 -35.17
CA GLY A 148 -12.41 10.12 -35.73
C GLY A 148 -13.00 11.18 -34.74
N GLN A 149 -13.64 12.25 -35.25
CA GLN A 149 -14.16 13.42 -34.51
C GLN A 149 -15.59 13.83 -34.93
N ASP A 150 -16.42 14.30 -33.99
CA ASP A 150 -17.38 15.40 -34.20
C ASP A 150 -18.02 15.89 -32.87
N GLY A 151 -18.24 17.21 -32.75
CA GLY A 151 -18.73 17.83 -31.51
C GLY A 151 -19.85 18.85 -31.73
N LYS A 152 -21.02 18.62 -31.11
CA LYS A 152 -22.08 19.59 -30.84
C LYS A 152 -22.83 19.19 -29.55
N PRO A 153 -23.34 20.15 -28.74
CA PRO A 153 -24.04 19.85 -27.50
C PRO A 153 -25.51 19.50 -27.73
N LEU A 154 -26.02 18.50 -27.01
CA LEU A 154 -27.45 18.17 -26.93
C LEU A 154 -27.90 18.22 -25.48
N LEU A 155 -28.75 19.21 -25.16
CA LEU A 155 -29.50 19.27 -23.91
C LEU A 155 -30.83 18.53 -24.07
N ALA A 156 -30.87 17.30 -23.57
CA ALA A 156 -32.09 16.58 -23.22
C ALA A 156 -31.72 15.49 -22.21
N GLU A 157 -32.52 15.33 -21.15
CA GLU A 157 -32.32 14.31 -20.11
C GLU A 157 -32.61 12.90 -20.66
N LYS A 158 -31.68 12.34 -21.44
CA LYS A 158 -31.53 10.89 -21.52
C LYS A 158 -30.68 10.44 -20.34
N SER A 159 -31.24 9.59 -19.49
CA SER A 159 -30.48 8.92 -18.43
C SER A 159 -29.49 7.93 -19.06
N PHE A 160 -28.25 8.35 -19.27
CA PHE A 160 -27.17 7.48 -19.70
C PHE A 160 -26.91 6.39 -18.65
N GLY A 161 -26.65 5.16 -19.10
CA GLY A 161 -26.21 4.10 -18.22
C GLY A 161 -24.74 4.32 -17.83
N LEU A 162 -24.45 4.50 -16.54
CA LEU A 162 -23.08 4.62 -16.05
C LEU A 162 -22.41 3.25 -15.96
N GLN A 163 -21.21 3.13 -16.53
CA GLN A 163 -20.41 1.91 -16.49
C GLN A 163 -18.94 2.22 -16.25
N LEU A 164 -18.19 1.20 -15.79
CA LEU A 164 -16.73 1.26 -15.69
C LEU A 164 -16.12 0.64 -16.94
N ALA A 165 -15.49 1.46 -17.77
CA ALA A 165 -14.65 1.00 -18.87
C ALA A 165 -13.20 0.85 -18.40
N LYS A 166 -12.45 -0.08 -19.00
CA LYS A 166 -10.99 -0.11 -18.83
C LYS A 166 -10.34 1.01 -19.64
N THR A 167 -9.31 1.63 -19.08
CA THR A 167 -8.42 2.56 -19.80
C THR A 167 -7.55 1.83 -20.84
N SER A 168 -6.90 2.58 -21.72
CA SER A 168 -6.07 2.04 -22.82
C SER A 168 -4.85 1.26 -22.36
N ASP A 169 -4.37 1.47 -21.13
CA ASP A 169 -3.34 0.67 -20.46
C ASP A 169 -3.85 -0.70 -19.96
N GLY A 170 -5.17 -0.91 -19.95
CA GLY A 170 -5.83 -2.13 -19.45
C GLY A 170 -5.77 -2.34 -17.93
N LEU A 171 -5.12 -1.42 -17.20
CA LEU A 171 -4.84 -1.49 -15.76
C LEU A 171 -5.89 -0.78 -14.94
N HIS A 172 -6.26 0.45 -15.31
CA HIS A 172 -7.18 1.30 -14.56
C HIS A 172 -8.60 1.26 -15.14
N ARG A 173 -9.55 1.85 -14.41
CA ARG A 173 -10.95 2.01 -14.84
C ARG A 173 -11.38 3.46 -14.81
N GLN A 174 -12.26 3.82 -15.73
CA GLN A 174 -12.84 5.15 -15.87
C GLN A 174 -14.36 5.06 -16.02
N LEU A 175 -15.07 6.04 -15.47
CA LEU A 175 -16.51 6.15 -15.59
C LEU A 175 -16.91 6.64 -16.98
N VAL A 176 -17.73 5.85 -17.67
CA VAL A 176 -18.33 6.20 -18.96
C VAL A 176 -19.85 6.21 -18.87
N ALA A 177 -20.46 7.16 -19.56
CA ALA A 177 -21.88 7.26 -19.81
C ALA A 177 -22.20 6.59 -21.16
N ILE A 178 -23.12 5.63 -21.17
CA ILE A 178 -23.53 4.88 -22.38
C ILE A 178 -24.95 5.28 -22.76
N ASP A 179 -25.17 5.66 -24.03
CA ASP A 179 -26.51 5.95 -24.55
C ASP A 179 -27.32 4.64 -24.62
N PRO A 180 -28.49 4.54 -23.95
CA PRO A 180 -29.34 3.35 -24.04
C PRO A 180 -29.75 2.98 -25.47
N ASP A 181 -29.87 3.98 -26.37
CA ASP A 181 -30.24 3.77 -27.78
C ASP A 181 -29.03 3.45 -28.67
N ASN A 182 -27.79 3.65 -28.17
CA ASN A 182 -26.56 3.33 -28.88
C ASN A 182 -25.47 2.86 -27.90
N PRO A 183 -25.44 1.58 -27.52
CA PRO A 183 -24.49 1.06 -26.54
C PRO A 183 -23.01 1.12 -26.98
N ASN A 184 -22.74 1.43 -28.24
CA ASN A 184 -21.38 1.66 -28.76
C ASN A 184 -20.91 3.12 -28.58
N ALA A 185 -21.81 4.04 -28.23
CA ALA A 185 -21.48 5.44 -27.92
C ALA A 185 -21.24 5.62 -26.41
N ALA A 186 -20.07 5.17 -25.95
CA ALA A 186 -19.58 5.44 -24.61
C ALA A 186 -18.88 6.81 -24.57
N VAL A 187 -19.35 7.71 -23.71
CA VAL A 187 -18.76 9.04 -23.48
C VAL A 187 -18.08 9.05 -22.12
N VAL A 188 -16.81 9.47 -22.07
CA VAL A 188 -16.09 9.67 -20.81
C VAL A 188 -16.72 10.82 -20.03
N VAL A 189 -17.15 10.56 -18.79
CA VAL A 189 -17.85 11.55 -17.95
C VAL A 189 -16.92 12.67 -17.50
N TRP A 190 -15.69 12.31 -17.13
CA TRP A 190 -14.63 13.25 -16.76
C TRP A 190 -13.26 12.62 -17.04
N THR A 191 -12.33 13.44 -17.51
CA THR A 191 -10.94 13.06 -17.81
C THR A 191 -10.00 13.76 -16.83
N PRO A 192 -9.05 13.05 -16.21
CA PRO A 192 -8.03 13.68 -15.37
C PRO A 192 -7.16 14.66 -16.19
N PRO A 193 -6.60 15.70 -15.57
CA PRO A 193 -5.60 16.54 -16.22
C PRO A 193 -4.31 15.74 -16.49
N GLU A 194 -3.49 16.21 -17.43
CA GLU A 194 -2.26 15.55 -17.87
C GLU A 194 -1.27 15.26 -16.73
N ASN A 195 -1.17 16.17 -15.75
CA ASN A 195 -0.45 15.98 -14.50
C ASN A 195 -1.47 15.98 -13.35
N PRO A 196 -2.00 14.82 -12.93
CA PRO A 196 -3.05 14.75 -11.92
C PRO A 196 -2.50 14.89 -10.50
N ASP A 197 -2.95 15.94 -9.81
CA ASP A 197 -2.79 16.14 -8.37
C ASP A 197 -3.94 15.41 -7.63
N PRO A 198 -3.66 14.34 -6.85
CA PRO A 198 -4.70 13.58 -6.20
C PRO A 198 -5.46 14.34 -5.11
N GLN A 199 -4.79 15.17 -4.30
CA GLN A 199 -5.48 15.96 -3.27
C GLN A 199 -6.43 16.97 -3.91
N LYS A 200 -5.99 17.64 -4.98
CA LYS A 200 -6.86 18.53 -5.74
C LYS A 200 -8.05 17.78 -6.31
N ILE A 201 -7.85 16.63 -6.96
CA ILE A 201 -8.95 15.83 -7.55
C ILE A 201 -9.96 15.38 -6.48
N LYS A 202 -9.50 14.93 -5.31
CA LYS A 202 -10.35 14.62 -4.14
C LYS A 202 -11.13 15.86 -3.65
N SER A 203 -10.46 17.01 -3.52
CA SER A 203 -11.10 18.26 -3.11
C SER A 203 -12.16 18.74 -4.12
N GLU A 204 -11.90 18.56 -5.41
CA GLU A 204 -12.83 18.89 -6.48
C GLU A 204 -14.01 17.92 -6.50
N ALA A 205 -13.82 16.63 -6.23
CA ALA A 205 -14.91 15.66 -6.12
C ALA A 205 -15.94 16.09 -5.05
N ARG A 206 -15.45 16.51 -3.87
CA ARG A 206 -16.29 17.10 -2.80
C ARG A 206 -17.00 18.38 -3.27
N ALA A 207 -16.32 19.23 -4.04
CA ALA A 207 -16.91 20.48 -4.57
C ALA A 207 -17.97 20.22 -5.65
N ASP A 208 -17.77 19.23 -6.51
CA ASP A 208 -18.72 18.78 -7.52
C ASP A 208 -19.96 18.14 -6.88
N ALA A 209 -19.78 17.32 -5.84
CA ALA A 209 -20.87 16.75 -5.04
C ALA A 209 -21.72 17.85 -4.36
N LYS A 210 -21.07 18.81 -3.69
CA LYS A 210 -21.76 19.99 -3.10
C LYS A 210 -22.50 20.84 -4.14
N ALA A 211 -21.99 20.88 -5.38
CA ALA A 211 -22.63 21.54 -6.52
C ALA A 211 -23.64 20.66 -7.28
N LYS A 212 -23.94 19.46 -6.77
CA LYS A 212 -24.85 18.44 -7.37
C LYS A 212 -24.46 17.95 -8.76
N ARG A 213 -23.17 18.08 -9.12
CA ARG A 213 -22.57 17.46 -10.32
C ARG A 213 -22.11 16.04 -9.99
N TYR A 214 -23.07 15.21 -9.59
CA TYR A 214 -22.81 13.93 -8.94
C TYR A 214 -22.11 12.90 -9.84
N ASP A 215 -22.34 12.95 -11.14
CA ASP A 215 -21.68 12.14 -12.17
C ASP A 215 -20.18 12.47 -12.29
N ILE A 216 -19.84 13.76 -12.32
CA ILE A 216 -18.43 14.24 -12.34
C ILE A 216 -17.76 13.93 -11.00
N ALA A 217 -18.44 14.14 -9.88
CA ALA A 217 -17.93 13.78 -8.55
C ALA A 217 -17.62 12.27 -8.48
N LEU A 218 -18.54 11.42 -8.92
CA LEU A 218 -18.36 9.97 -8.97
C LEU A 218 -17.18 9.58 -9.87
N ALA A 219 -17.04 10.19 -11.05
CA ALA A 219 -15.91 9.94 -11.94
C ALA A 219 -14.56 10.27 -11.28
N LYS A 220 -14.50 11.32 -10.45
CA LYS A 220 -13.31 11.69 -9.66
C LYS A 220 -13.05 10.71 -8.50
N HIS A 221 -14.08 10.25 -7.79
CA HIS A 221 -13.92 9.20 -6.75
C HIS A 221 -13.41 7.88 -7.35
N VAL A 222 -13.98 7.44 -8.49
CA VAL A 222 -13.51 6.27 -9.25
C VAL A 222 -12.03 6.45 -9.63
N TRP A 223 -11.68 7.58 -10.23
CA TRP A 223 -10.30 7.84 -10.63
C TRP A 223 -9.34 7.84 -9.43
N TYR A 224 -9.69 8.52 -8.35
CA TYR A 224 -8.85 8.59 -7.15
C TYR A 224 -8.63 7.19 -6.55
N HIS A 225 -9.68 6.38 -6.43
CA HIS A 225 -9.57 5.02 -5.90
C HIS A 225 -8.74 4.09 -6.79
N GLU A 226 -8.83 4.19 -8.12
CA GLU A 226 -8.06 3.31 -9.02
C GLU A 226 -6.60 3.78 -9.21
N ASN A 227 -6.32 5.08 -9.12
CA ASN A 227 -5.03 5.66 -9.56
C ASN A 227 -4.14 6.23 -8.44
N VAL A 228 -4.69 6.63 -7.28
CA VAL A 228 -3.89 7.42 -6.32
C VAL A 228 -2.66 6.66 -5.78
N GLU A 229 -2.78 5.35 -5.56
CA GLU A 229 -1.68 4.57 -4.96
C GLU A 229 -0.48 4.37 -5.90
N SER A 230 -0.64 4.50 -7.22
CA SER A 230 0.48 4.46 -8.17
C SER A 230 1.19 5.81 -8.31
N ILE A 231 0.52 6.91 -7.96
CA ILE A 231 1.05 8.28 -8.03
C ILE A 231 1.64 8.72 -6.67
N GLN A 232 0.92 8.45 -5.58
CA GLN A 232 1.24 8.90 -4.24
C GLN A 232 0.91 7.78 -3.21
N PRO A 233 1.83 6.81 -2.99
CA PRO A 233 1.56 5.61 -2.20
C PRO A 233 1.09 5.85 -0.75
N SER A 234 1.50 6.97 -0.14
CA SER A 234 1.05 7.41 1.19
C SER A 234 -0.45 7.63 1.31
N GLN A 235 -1.11 8.01 0.23
CA GLN A 235 -2.57 8.15 0.19
C GLN A 235 -3.30 6.81 0.29
N SER A 236 -2.61 5.67 0.38
CA SER A 236 -3.24 4.35 0.47
C SER A 236 -4.21 4.24 1.66
N ALA A 237 -3.83 4.76 2.83
CA ALA A 237 -4.71 4.81 4.00
C ALA A 237 -5.91 5.74 3.77
N VAL A 238 -5.69 6.93 3.22
CA VAL A 238 -6.74 7.93 2.92
C VAL A 238 -7.73 7.43 1.86
N ARG A 239 -7.23 6.69 0.86
CA ARG A 239 -7.99 6.03 -0.21
C ARG A 239 -9.00 5.04 0.34
N LEU A 240 -8.60 4.25 1.33
CA LEU A 240 -9.38 3.14 1.88
C LEU A 240 -10.20 3.52 3.13
N SER A 241 -10.16 4.80 3.53
CA SER A 241 -10.93 5.34 4.65
C SER A 241 -11.78 6.53 4.20
N PHE A 242 -11.30 7.76 4.38
CA PHE A 242 -12.03 9.00 4.12
C PHE A 242 -12.57 9.08 2.69
N ALA A 243 -11.76 8.73 1.68
CA ALA A 243 -12.19 8.82 0.28
C ALA A 243 -13.28 7.80 -0.10
N LEU A 244 -13.33 6.64 0.57
CA LEU A 244 -14.44 5.68 0.43
C LEU A 244 -15.69 6.15 1.19
N SER A 245 -15.54 6.74 2.38
CA SER A 245 -16.67 7.32 3.12
C SER A 245 -17.34 8.44 2.32
N GLU A 246 -16.55 9.36 1.74
CA GLU A 246 -17.06 10.46 0.90
C GLU A 246 -17.78 9.95 -0.36
N TRP A 247 -17.31 8.86 -0.96
CA TRP A 247 -18.00 8.18 -2.06
C TRP A 247 -19.33 7.58 -1.56
N TYR A 248 -19.34 6.91 -0.42
CA TYR A 248 -20.57 6.37 0.16
C TYR A 248 -21.60 7.45 0.45
N ASP A 249 -21.19 8.58 1.04
CA ASP A 249 -22.04 9.74 1.30
C ASP A 249 -22.61 10.33 -0.01
N LEU A 250 -21.78 10.48 -1.05
CA LEU A 250 -22.23 10.80 -2.41
C LEU A 250 -23.27 9.78 -2.91
N GLY A 251 -23.09 8.49 -2.59
CA GLY A 251 -24.01 7.41 -2.90
C GLY A 251 -25.36 7.46 -2.20
N LEU A 252 -25.46 8.11 -1.03
CA LEU A 252 -26.73 8.34 -0.34
C LEU A 252 -27.58 9.41 -1.05
N GLU A 253 -26.95 10.42 -1.65
CA GLU A 253 -27.63 11.42 -2.48
C GLU A 253 -27.82 10.98 -3.95
N TYR A 254 -26.88 10.19 -4.47
CA TYR A 254 -26.81 9.75 -5.86
C TYR A 254 -26.60 8.23 -5.96
N PRO A 255 -27.68 7.42 -5.94
CA PRO A 255 -27.62 5.96 -5.89
C PRO A 255 -26.70 5.25 -6.90
N PRO A 256 -26.51 5.72 -8.15
CA PRO A 256 -25.56 5.11 -9.08
C PRO A 256 -24.11 5.06 -8.55
N ALA A 257 -23.72 5.97 -7.66
CA ALA A 257 -22.40 5.92 -7.02
C ALA A 257 -22.23 4.68 -6.14
N LEU A 258 -23.28 4.22 -5.44
CA LEU A 258 -23.24 2.94 -4.70
C LEU A 258 -23.21 1.75 -5.65
N GLU A 259 -23.90 1.80 -6.80
CA GLU A 259 -23.88 0.71 -7.79
C GLU A 259 -22.48 0.51 -8.37
N VAL A 260 -21.77 1.60 -8.69
CA VAL A 260 -20.38 1.55 -9.15
C VAL A 260 -19.44 1.03 -8.05
N LEU A 261 -19.59 1.49 -6.80
CA LEU A 261 -18.78 1.02 -5.67
C LEU A 261 -18.99 -0.49 -5.40
N ARG A 262 -20.24 -0.96 -5.45
CA ARG A 262 -20.60 -2.39 -5.38
C ARG A 262 -19.98 -3.19 -6.52
N SER A 263 -20.01 -2.67 -7.75
CA SER A 263 -19.39 -3.31 -8.94
C SER A 263 -17.87 -3.46 -8.81
N ILE A 264 -17.18 -2.47 -8.23
CA ILE A 264 -15.74 -2.54 -7.93
C ILE A 264 -15.45 -3.68 -6.94
N ARG A 265 -16.15 -3.72 -5.81
CA ARG A 265 -16.05 -4.79 -4.81
C ARG A 265 -16.34 -6.17 -5.41
N ASP A 266 -17.43 -6.33 -6.16
CA ASP A 266 -17.84 -7.62 -6.73
C ASP A 266 -16.83 -8.12 -7.80
N ASN A 267 -16.05 -7.20 -8.40
CA ASN A 267 -14.90 -7.55 -9.24
C ASN A 267 -13.65 -7.91 -8.41
N LEU A 268 -13.36 -7.17 -7.33
CA LEU A 268 -12.25 -7.47 -6.42
C LEU A 268 -12.42 -8.85 -5.77
N GLU A 269 -13.63 -9.24 -5.37
CA GLU A 269 -13.93 -10.59 -4.86
C GLU A 269 -13.53 -11.68 -5.88
N LYS A 270 -13.96 -11.52 -7.14
CA LYS A 270 -13.60 -12.46 -8.23
C LYS A 270 -12.11 -12.50 -8.50
N GLN A 271 -11.36 -11.43 -8.22
CA GLN A 271 -9.91 -11.37 -8.38
C GLN A 271 -9.19 -12.05 -7.22
N VAL A 272 -9.60 -11.77 -5.99
CA VAL A 272 -9.15 -12.40 -4.74
C VAL A 272 -9.33 -13.92 -4.81
N LEU A 273 -10.51 -14.40 -5.19
CA LEU A 273 -10.81 -15.84 -5.29
C LEU A 273 -10.06 -16.54 -6.43
N ARG A 274 -9.53 -15.80 -7.42
CA ARG A 274 -8.60 -16.31 -8.44
C ARG A 274 -7.13 -16.25 -8.02
N GLY A 275 -6.84 -15.72 -6.83
CA GLY A 275 -5.48 -15.59 -6.32
C GLY A 275 -4.68 -14.41 -6.89
N GLU A 276 -5.33 -13.44 -7.53
CA GLU A 276 -4.67 -12.28 -8.11
C GLU A 276 -4.39 -11.22 -7.01
N ASP A 277 -3.12 -10.81 -6.86
CA ASP A 277 -2.65 -9.71 -5.97
C ASP A 277 -3.36 -9.66 -4.60
N ILE A 278 -3.36 -10.81 -3.92
CA ILE A 278 -4.32 -11.14 -2.86
C ILE A 278 -4.26 -10.16 -1.70
N GLY A 279 -3.06 -9.75 -1.25
CA GLY A 279 -2.90 -8.84 -0.13
C GLY A 279 -3.57 -7.49 -0.39
N ARG A 280 -3.22 -6.86 -1.53
CA ARG A 280 -3.75 -5.55 -1.94
C ARG A 280 -5.25 -5.63 -2.22
N ARG A 281 -5.67 -6.58 -3.07
CA ARG A 281 -7.08 -6.66 -3.51
C ARG A 281 -8.04 -7.11 -2.42
N PHE A 282 -7.57 -7.91 -1.45
CA PHE A 282 -8.37 -8.23 -0.27
C PHE A 282 -8.51 -7.01 0.66
N HIS A 283 -7.46 -6.18 0.79
CA HIS A 283 -7.54 -4.94 1.57
C HIS A 283 -8.61 -3.99 1.02
N ASP A 284 -8.56 -3.68 -0.28
CA ASP A 284 -9.55 -2.83 -0.94
C ASP A 284 -10.97 -3.42 -0.86
N PHE A 285 -11.12 -4.74 -1.06
CA PHE A 285 -12.40 -5.44 -0.91
C PHE A 285 -12.98 -5.33 0.51
N ALA A 286 -12.17 -5.57 1.54
CA ALA A 286 -12.60 -5.47 2.94
C ALA A 286 -12.92 -4.03 3.35
N ALA A 287 -12.14 -3.05 2.88
CA ALA A 287 -12.41 -1.63 3.11
C ALA A 287 -13.75 -1.19 2.50
N ILE A 288 -14.04 -1.59 1.26
CA ILE A 288 -15.32 -1.28 0.60
C ILE A 288 -16.49 -2.00 1.31
N ASN A 289 -16.33 -3.26 1.74
CA ASN A 289 -17.35 -3.96 2.52
C ASN A 289 -17.68 -3.23 3.82
N ARG A 290 -16.68 -2.71 4.53
CA ARG A 290 -16.86 -2.00 5.79
C ARG A 290 -17.69 -0.72 5.62
N VAL A 291 -17.39 0.06 4.59
CA VAL A 291 -18.12 1.30 4.29
C VAL A 291 -19.55 1.03 3.80
N LEU A 292 -19.78 -0.10 3.12
CA LEU A 292 -21.11 -0.53 2.68
C LEU A 292 -21.95 -1.26 3.75
N ASP A 293 -21.43 -1.45 4.97
CA ASP A 293 -21.99 -2.31 6.02
C ASP A 293 -22.26 -3.77 5.56
N GLU A 294 -21.37 -4.28 4.70
CA GLU A 294 -21.44 -5.63 4.11
C GLU A 294 -20.31 -6.54 4.66
N SER A 295 -19.86 -6.35 5.91
CA SER A 295 -18.74 -7.09 6.56
C SER A 295 -18.82 -8.63 6.43
N SER A 296 -20.05 -9.19 6.44
CA SER A 296 -20.28 -10.63 6.24
C SER A 296 -19.75 -11.17 4.91
N LYS A 297 -19.57 -10.31 3.89
CA LYS A 297 -18.91 -10.66 2.62
C LYS A 297 -17.41 -10.82 2.78
N THR A 298 -16.74 -10.00 3.60
CA THR A 298 -15.31 -10.20 3.92
C THR A 298 -15.11 -11.57 4.56
N THR A 299 -15.93 -11.92 5.56
CA THR A 299 -15.89 -13.22 6.24
C THR A 299 -16.13 -14.39 5.28
N LYS A 300 -17.12 -14.30 4.40
CA LYS A 300 -17.41 -15.35 3.39
C LYS A 300 -16.27 -15.51 2.37
N ALA A 301 -15.76 -14.42 1.82
CA ALA A 301 -14.65 -14.47 0.88
C ALA A 301 -13.36 -14.98 1.55
N PHE A 302 -13.11 -14.62 2.81
CA PHE A 302 -11.98 -15.14 3.59
C PHE A 302 -12.08 -16.65 3.81
N ALA A 303 -13.25 -17.16 4.21
CA ALA A 303 -13.49 -18.59 4.38
C ALA A 303 -13.32 -19.37 3.05
N ALA A 304 -13.81 -18.81 1.94
CA ALA A 304 -13.62 -19.38 0.61
C ALA A 304 -12.14 -19.36 0.18
N LEU A 305 -11.40 -18.30 0.50
CA LEU A 305 -9.97 -18.16 0.21
C LEU A 305 -9.13 -19.15 1.02
N ASP A 306 -9.42 -19.30 2.32
CA ASP A 306 -8.75 -20.27 3.19
C ASP A 306 -9.00 -21.72 2.74
N SER A 307 -10.25 -22.05 2.37
CA SER A 307 -10.61 -23.37 1.85
C SER A 307 -9.85 -23.75 0.56
N GLN A 308 -9.53 -22.75 -0.28
CA GLN A 308 -8.82 -22.95 -1.55
C GLN A 308 -7.30 -22.84 -1.43
N SER A 309 -6.82 -21.94 -0.56
CA SER A 309 -5.39 -21.65 -0.38
C SER A 309 -5.15 -21.04 1.02
N PRO A 310 -4.87 -21.87 2.04
CA PRO A 310 -4.57 -21.40 3.40
C PRO A 310 -3.38 -20.43 3.45
N LYS A 311 -2.43 -20.55 2.51
CA LYS A 311 -1.30 -19.63 2.36
C LYS A 311 -1.77 -18.22 1.92
N ALA A 312 -2.72 -18.15 0.99
CA ALA A 312 -3.31 -16.88 0.56
C ALA A 312 -4.13 -16.24 1.68
N ALA A 313 -4.94 -17.02 2.39
CA ALA A 313 -5.67 -16.54 3.55
C ALA A 313 -4.74 -15.99 4.64
N LYS A 314 -3.57 -16.62 4.91
CA LYS A 314 -2.58 -16.05 5.85
C LYS A 314 -2.08 -14.66 5.42
N SER A 315 -2.02 -14.34 4.13
CA SER A 315 -1.70 -12.99 3.64
C SER A 315 -2.86 -12.00 3.72
N ALA A 316 -4.11 -12.46 3.61
CA ALA A 316 -5.31 -11.64 3.73
C ALA A 316 -5.76 -11.41 5.19
N PHE A 317 -5.34 -12.28 6.13
CA PHE A 317 -5.89 -12.37 7.49
C PHE A 317 -5.89 -11.03 8.24
N HIS A 318 -4.81 -10.25 8.15
CA HIS A 318 -4.71 -8.96 8.82
C HIS A 318 -5.89 -8.02 8.51
N PHE A 319 -6.35 -8.01 7.26
CA PHE A 319 -7.47 -7.18 6.80
C PHE A 319 -8.84 -7.80 7.14
N ALA A 320 -8.91 -9.12 7.32
CA ALA A 320 -10.14 -9.84 7.68
C ALA A 320 -10.44 -9.85 9.19
N LYS A 321 -9.44 -9.67 10.07
CA LYS A 321 -9.57 -9.79 11.54
C LYS A 321 -10.85 -9.18 12.13
N LEU A 322 -11.11 -7.90 11.84
CA LEU A 322 -12.24 -7.16 12.40
C LEU A 322 -13.59 -7.70 11.91
N ASP A 323 -13.68 -8.06 10.62
CA ASP A 323 -14.90 -8.62 10.04
C ASP A 323 -15.16 -10.05 10.55
N LEU A 324 -14.11 -10.85 10.79
CA LEU A 324 -14.21 -12.17 11.42
C LEU A 324 -14.72 -12.07 12.86
N LEU A 325 -14.19 -11.14 13.67
CA LEU A 325 -14.66 -10.88 15.03
C LEU A 325 -16.12 -10.38 15.02
N ALA A 326 -16.46 -9.45 14.12
CA ALA A 326 -17.81 -8.88 14.03
C ALA A 326 -18.88 -9.87 13.50
N ASN A 327 -18.47 -10.95 12.82
CA ASN A 327 -19.35 -12.01 12.33
C ASN A 327 -19.19 -13.33 13.13
N GLU A 328 -18.64 -13.26 14.34
CA GLU A 328 -18.48 -14.39 15.28
C GLU A 328 -17.72 -15.60 14.69
N ALA A 329 -16.87 -15.37 13.68
CA ALA A 329 -16.11 -16.39 12.96
C ALA A 329 -14.84 -16.81 13.72
N TYR A 330 -14.96 -17.06 15.02
CA TYR A 330 -13.84 -17.23 15.96
C TYR A 330 -12.93 -18.40 15.60
N GLU A 331 -13.48 -19.55 15.19
CA GLU A 331 -12.69 -20.70 14.73
C GLU A 331 -11.79 -20.36 13.53
N LEU A 332 -12.31 -19.57 12.58
CA LEU A 332 -11.57 -19.15 11.40
C LEU A 332 -10.54 -18.07 11.75
N TYR A 333 -10.83 -17.19 12.70
CA TYR A 333 -9.84 -16.27 13.26
C TYR A 333 -8.71 -17.05 13.97
N ALA A 334 -9.07 -17.97 14.87
CA ALA A 334 -8.13 -18.78 15.63
C ALA A 334 -7.22 -19.62 14.73
N LYS A 335 -7.74 -20.17 13.63
CA LYS A 335 -6.95 -20.91 12.64
C LYS A 335 -5.76 -20.09 12.08
N HIS A 336 -5.92 -18.78 11.94
CA HIS A 336 -4.91 -17.90 11.36
C HIS A 336 -4.15 -17.04 12.38
N VAL A 337 -4.61 -16.96 13.63
CA VAL A 337 -3.88 -16.26 14.69
C VAL A 337 -2.61 -17.03 15.09
N ASP A 338 -1.49 -16.42 14.72
CA ASP A 338 -0.13 -16.81 15.08
C ASP A 338 0.18 -16.02 16.37
N ASN A 339 -0.11 -16.60 17.53
CA ASN A 339 -0.14 -15.91 18.83
C ASN A 339 1.17 -15.17 19.16
N MET A 340 2.32 -15.81 18.98
CA MET A 340 3.63 -15.19 19.21
C MET A 340 3.89 -14.05 18.24
N ARG A 341 3.58 -14.21 16.94
CA ARG A 341 3.70 -13.14 15.96
C ARG A 341 2.71 -12.00 16.21
N GLY A 342 1.51 -12.31 16.71
CA GLY A 342 0.50 -11.34 17.13
C GLY A 342 1.01 -10.49 18.28
N TYR A 343 1.50 -11.14 19.34
CA TYR A 343 2.18 -10.49 20.45
C TYR A 343 3.36 -9.62 19.99
N GLU A 344 4.25 -10.13 19.13
CA GLU A 344 5.39 -9.37 18.60
C GLU A 344 4.98 -8.12 17.82
N LEU A 345 3.92 -8.20 17.00
CA LEU A 345 3.41 -7.08 16.22
C LEU A 345 2.70 -6.04 17.09
N ILE A 346 1.85 -6.48 18.01
CA ILE A 346 1.06 -5.60 18.89
C ILE A 346 1.98 -4.92 19.93
N SER A 347 2.99 -5.63 20.44
CA SER A 347 3.99 -5.09 21.38
C SER A 347 4.81 -3.92 20.83
N GLN A 348 4.99 -3.83 19.51
CA GLN A 348 5.69 -2.71 18.86
C GLN A 348 4.97 -1.37 19.08
N THR A 349 3.65 -1.40 19.28
CA THR A 349 2.85 -0.22 19.60
C THR A 349 3.27 0.38 20.95
N VAL A 350 3.37 -0.46 22.00
CA VAL A 350 3.85 -0.04 23.32
C VAL A 350 5.31 0.43 23.27
N ASP A 351 6.18 -0.25 22.51
CA ASP A 351 7.57 0.22 22.31
C ASP A 351 7.65 1.58 21.61
N ALA A 352 6.74 1.86 20.67
CA ALA A 352 6.66 3.15 19.99
C ALA A 352 6.18 4.27 20.93
N ILE A 353 5.16 4.00 21.75
CA ILE A 353 4.67 4.93 22.78
C ILE A 353 5.76 5.24 23.81
N GLN A 354 6.42 4.21 24.35
CA GLN A 354 7.51 4.38 25.33
C GLN A 354 8.70 5.16 24.73
N ARG A 355 9.09 4.85 23.49
CA ARG A 355 10.14 5.59 22.77
C ARG A 355 9.74 7.06 22.57
N ARG A 356 8.50 7.33 22.15
CA ARG A 356 7.98 8.70 21.98
C ARG A 356 8.02 9.49 23.28
N SER A 357 7.57 8.90 24.39
CA SER A 357 7.60 9.53 25.71
C SER A 357 9.02 9.90 26.13
N TYR A 358 10.00 9.00 25.89
CA TYR A 358 11.41 9.27 26.18
C TYR A 358 12.04 10.34 25.26
N GLU A 359 11.78 10.29 23.95
CA GLU A 359 12.31 11.25 22.96
C GLU A 359 11.57 12.60 22.95
N SER A 360 10.42 12.67 23.62
CA SER A 360 9.56 13.84 23.69
C SER A 360 8.70 13.85 24.96
N PRO A 361 9.27 14.17 26.14
CA PRO A 361 8.47 14.45 27.32
C PRO A 361 7.61 15.70 27.06
N GLN A 362 6.36 15.51 26.67
CA GLN A 362 5.35 16.57 26.66
C GLN A 362 4.73 16.67 28.06
N GLU A 363 4.39 17.89 28.49
CA GLU A 363 3.61 18.09 29.71
C GLU A 363 2.13 17.82 29.41
N GLY A 364 1.71 16.56 29.57
CA GLY A 364 0.33 16.10 29.38
C GLY A 364 0.24 14.73 28.72
N GLU A 365 -0.97 14.17 28.67
CA GLU A 365 -1.27 12.96 27.91
C GLU A 365 -1.28 13.27 26.41
N ASP A 366 -0.42 12.60 25.62
CA ASP A 366 -0.45 12.64 24.15
C ASP A 366 -1.66 11.85 23.66
N PRO A 367 -2.68 12.48 23.03
CA PRO A 367 -3.88 11.77 22.59
C PRO A 367 -3.58 10.63 21.62
N LEU A 368 -2.56 10.77 20.78
CA LEU A 368 -2.18 9.69 19.86
C LEU A 368 -1.54 8.52 20.60
N SER A 369 -0.88 8.76 21.74
CA SER A 369 -0.40 7.67 22.60
C SER A 369 -1.56 6.96 23.30
N GLN A 370 -2.65 7.66 23.65
CA GLN A 370 -3.87 7.05 24.17
C GLN A 370 -4.56 6.17 23.11
N ASP A 371 -4.82 6.70 21.91
CA ASP A 371 -5.45 5.94 20.81
C ASP A 371 -4.68 4.65 20.49
N LEU A 372 -3.34 4.71 20.53
CA LEU A 372 -2.45 3.56 20.31
C LEU A 372 -2.47 2.56 21.48
N LEU A 373 -2.64 3.02 22.73
CA LEU A 373 -2.84 2.14 23.89
C LEU A 373 -4.20 1.44 23.81
N GLU A 374 -5.29 2.16 23.51
CA GLU A 374 -6.62 1.58 23.34
C GLU A 374 -6.64 0.53 22.21
N HIS A 375 -5.91 0.76 21.12
CA HIS A 375 -5.71 -0.24 20.08
C HIS A 375 -4.93 -1.48 20.58
N PHE A 376 -3.86 -1.28 21.36
CA PHE A 376 -3.10 -2.38 21.98
C PHE A 376 -3.98 -3.22 22.91
N HIS A 377 -4.75 -2.57 23.80
CA HIS A 377 -5.68 -3.20 24.72
C HIS A 377 -6.69 -4.09 23.96
N SER A 378 -7.40 -3.49 22.99
CA SER A 378 -8.44 -4.18 22.23
C SER A 378 -7.87 -5.36 21.44
N GLU A 379 -6.76 -5.21 20.72
CA GLU A 379 -6.16 -6.31 19.94
C GLU A 379 -5.61 -7.44 20.81
N ALA A 380 -4.98 -7.12 21.95
CA ALA A 380 -4.49 -8.13 22.89
C ALA A 380 -5.64 -8.93 23.51
N ALA A 381 -6.69 -8.25 24.00
CA ALA A 381 -7.89 -8.88 24.55
C ALA A 381 -8.62 -9.72 23.51
N ASN A 382 -8.77 -9.23 22.26
CA ASN A 382 -9.37 -10.01 21.17
C ASN A 382 -8.61 -11.31 20.87
N ILE A 383 -7.28 -11.30 20.87
CA ILE A 383 -6.47 -12.52 20.66
C ILE A 383 -6.67 -13.51 21.81
N VAL A 384 -6.57 -13.05 23.07
CA VAL A 384 -6.72 -13.91 24.25
C VAL A 384 -8.13 -14.51 24.30
N ALA A 385 -9.17 -13.69 24.09
CA ALA A 385 -10.56 -14.13 24.11
C ALA A 385 -10.86 -15.17 23.03
N VAL A 386 -10.44 -14.93 21.78
CA VAL A 386 -10.67 -15.90 20.70
C VAL A 386 -9.93 -17.22 20.97
N LEU A 387 -8.68 -17.19 21.42
CA LEU A 387 -7.95 -18.40 21.79
C LEU A 387 -8.65 -19.18 22.92
N THR A 388 -9.19 -18.49 23.93
CA THR A 388 -9.96 -19.08 25.02
C THR A 388 -11.25 -19.74 24.52
N MET A 389 -12.00 -19.04 23.66
CA MET A 389 -13.28 -19.50 23.10
C MET A 389 -13.12 -20.72 22.19
N THR A 390 -12.03 -20.82 21.43
CA THR A 390 -11.75 -21.96 20.52
C THR A 390 -10.86 -23.04 21.17
N ASP A 391 -11.01 -23.27 22.47
CA ASP A 391 -10.33 -24.29 23.29
C ASP A 391 -8.78 -24.28 23.26
N ARG A 392 -8.14 -23.18 22.82
CA ARG A 392 -6.68 -23.00 22.84
C ARG A 392 -6.21 -22.33 24.14
N LYS A 393 -6.78 -22.75 25.27
CA LYS A 393 -6.64 -22.07 26.58
C LYS A 393 -5.20 -22.01 27.11
N GLU A 394 -4.39 -23.04 26.87
CA GLU A 394 -2.96 -23.00 27.20
C GLU A 394 -2.19 -21.93 26.42
N GLU A 395 -2.60 -21.67 25.18
CA GLU A 395 -1.98 -20.65 24.34
C GLU A 395 -2.49 -19.25 24.69
N ALA A 396 -3.78 -19.14 25.06
CA ALA A 396 -4.36 -17.92 25.60
C ALA A 396 -3.64 -17.48 26.88
N ALA A 397 -3.45 -18.38 27.84
CA ALA A 397 -2.73 -18.09 29.09
C ALA A 397 -1.27 -17.65 28.86
N LYS A 398 -0.54 -18.34 27.98
CA LYS A 398 0.86 -17.98 27.64
C LYS A 398 0.97 -16.61 26.99
N VAL A 399 0.04 -16.25 26.08
CA VAL A 399 0.11 -14.93 25.42
C VAL A 399 -0.44 -13.81 26.31
N ALA A 400 -1.41 -14.10 27.18
CA ALA A 400 -1.89 -13.19 28.22
C ALA A 400 -0.76 -12.80 29.21
N GLU A 401 0.02 -13.77 29.70
CA GLU A 401 1.19 -13.52 30.57
C GLU A 401 2.20 -12.59 29.89
N LEU A 402 2.49 -12.81 28.60
CA LEU A 402 3.38 -11.95 27.82
C LEU A 402 2.83 -10.52 27.65
N PHE A 403 1.52 -10.38 27.40
CA PHE A 403 0.87 -9.07 27.30
C PHE A 403 0.88 -8.32 28.65
N MET A 404 0.47 -8.96 29.75
CA MET A 404 0.49 -8.37 31.10
C MET A 404 1.91 -7.98 31.55
N LEU A 405 2.93 -8.75 31.15
CA LEU A 405 4.34 -8.40 31.37
C LEU A 405 4.82 -7.21 30.51
N LYS A 406 4.21 -6.99 29.34
CA LYS A 406 4.54 -5.90 28.42
C LYS A 406 3.97 -4.56 28.88
N LEU A 407 2.81 -4.56 29.51
CA LEU A 407 2.12 -3.38 30.04
C LEU A 407 1.55 -3.69 31.44
N ASP A 408 2.18 -3.13 32.46
CA ASP A 408 1.75 -3.23 33.86
C ASP A 408 0.71 -2.13 34.15
N ASP A 409 -0.54 -2.40 33.77
CA ASP A 409 -1.69 -1.50 33.96
C ASP A 409 -2.90 -2.26 34.53
N GLU A 410 -3.53 -1.70 35.57
CA GLU A 410 -4.61 -2.37 36.32
C GLU A 410 -5.89 -2.53 35.48
N GLN A 411 -6.17 -1.62 34.54
CA GLN A 411 -7.34 -1.71 33.67
C GLN A 411 -7.09 -2.73 32.56
N PHE A 412 -5.89 -2.72 31.96
CA PHE A 412 -5.47 -3.71 30.98
C PHE A 412 -5.48 -5.14 31.55
N HIS A 413 -4.99 -5.34 32.77
CA HIS A 413 -4.98 -6.67 33.40
C HIS A 413 -6.39 -7.22 33.57
N LYS A 414 -7.37 -6.39 33.97
CA LYS A 414 -8.79 -6.79 34.04
C LYS A 414 -9.38 -7.15 32.68
N GLU A 415 -8.99 -6.45 31.62
CA GLU A 415 -9.45 -6.75 30.26
C GLU A 415 -8.88 -8.07 29.74
N ILE A 416 -7.61 -8.37 30.05
CA ILE A 416 -6.98 -9.65 29.74
C ILE A 416 -7.54 -10.80 30.61
N ASP A 417 -7.82 -10.57 31.89
CA ASP A 417 -8.50 -11.55 32.75
C ASP A 417 -9.91 -11.88 32.23
N ALA A 418 -10.70 -10.87 31.85
CA ALA A 418 -12.01 -11.08 31.22
C ALA A 418 -11.89 -11.85 29.88
N ALA A 419 -10.83 -11.60 29.11
CA ALA A 419 -10.53 -12.35 27.89
C ALA A 419 -10.10 -13.81 28.17
N LEU A 420 -9.43 -14.10 29.30
CA LEU A 420 -9.15 -15.47 29.77
C LEU A 420 -10.41 -16.22 30.22
N GLU A 421 -11.51 -15.51 30.51
CA GLU A 421 -12.85 -16.09 30.69
C GLU A 421 -13.63 -16.22 29.38
N GLY A 422 -13.09 -15.72 28.25
CA GLY A 422 -13.70 -15.76 26.92
C GLY A 422 -14.53 -14.51 26.58
N THR A 423 -14.40 -13.43 27.35
CA THR A 423 -15.12 -12.17 27.09
C THR A 423 -14.36 -11.31 26.09
N LEU A 424 -15.04 -10.87 25.02
CA LEU A 424 -14.48 -9.89 24.08
C LEU A 424 -14.53 -8.47 24.66
N PRO A 425 -13.57 -7.59 24.32
CA PRO A 425 -13.64 -6.18 24.69
C PRO A 425 -14.89 -5.50 24.11
N ALA A 426 -15.37 -4.47 24.79
CA ALA A 426 -16.45 -3.64 24.27
C ALA A 426 -16.02 -2.93 22.97
N LYS A 427 -16.98 -2.65 22.09
CA LYS A 427 -16.80 -1.89 20.84
C LYS A 427 -17.08 -0.41 21.04
#